data_AF-A0A9E6CWT2-F1
#
_entry.id   AF-A0A9E6CWT2-F1
#
_cell.length_a   1.000
_cell.length_b   1.000
_cell.length_c   1.000
_cell.angle_alpha   90.00
_cell.angle_beta   90.00
_cell.angle_gamma   90.00
#
_symmetry.space_group_name_H-M   'P 1'
#
loop_
_entity.id
_entity.type
_entity.pdbx_description
1 polymer ?
#
loop_
_entity_poly.entity_id
_entity_poly.type
_entity_poly.pdbx_seq_one_letter_code
_entity_poly.pdbx_strand_id
1 'polypeptide(L)'
;MKQYLGVLHKFSEGPYPEPGIKRAPTLEDQKKALNIFLRNCNGQLLKELVLDDELITSQSGFDNIVRNSMSDGIIFFSIESLRKANALIDIKLLGRLHKTFDNIFMILESISITSRFEFEAIASRIIVNNECAQRDSSENWRHLIQKLAVSLDTK
;
A
#
# COMPACT_ATOMS: atom_id res chain seq x y z
N MET A 1 -11.79 -19.34 14.11
CA MET A 1 -11.63 -17.86 14.05
C MET A 1 -10.37 -17.59 13.26
N LYS A 2 -10.44 -16.81 12.18
CA LYS A 2 -9.28 -16.57 11.30
C LYS A 2 -8.26 -15.67 11.98
N GLN A 3 -6.98 -15.97 11.80
CA GLN A 3 -5.84 -15.21 12.31
C GLN A 3 -5.21 -14.41 11.19
N TYR A 4 -4.98 -13.13 11.44
CA TYR A 4 -4.39 -12.23 10.45
C TYR A 4 -3.11 -11.60 10.96
N LEU A 5 -2.17 -11.39 10.05
CA LEU A 5 -1.04 -10.51 10.27
C LEU A 5 -1.46 -9.08 9.88
N GLY A 6 -1.29 -8.11 10.78
CA GLY A 6 -1.55 -6.70 10.49
C GLY A 6 -0.27 -5.97 10.13
N VAL A 7 -0.30 -5.20 9.04
CA VAL A 7 0.79 -4.33 8.62
C VAL A 7 0.33 -2.89 8.73
N LEU A 8 1.02 -2.15 9.58
CA LEU A 8 0.83 -0.73 9.84
C LEU A 8 1.93 0.06 9.13
N HIS A 9 1.60 1.26 8.67
CA HIS A 9 2.52 2.15 7.96
C HIS A 9 2.76 3.43 8.74
N LYS A 10 3.97 3.66 9.21
CA LYS A 10 4.37 4.90 9.85
C LYS A 10 4.66 5.95 8.78
N PHE A 11 3.63 6.72 8.46
CA PHE A 11 3.72 7.85 7.55
C PHE A 11 4.63 8.95 8.12
N SER A 12 5.41 9.58 7.24
CA SER A 12 6.07 10.85 7.54
C SER A 12 5.09 11.90 8.04
N GLU A 13 5.50 12.71 9.01
CA GLU A 13 4.69 13.83 9.50
C GLU A 13 4.53 14.87 8.38
N GLY A 14 3.28 15.10 7.95
CA GLY A 14 2.99 16.04 6.88
C GLY A 14 1.53 15.98 6.40
N PRO A 15 1.15 16.87 5.48
CA PRO A 15 -0.15 16.80 4.81
C PRO A 15 -0.24 15.49 4.03
N TYR A 16 -1.30 14.73 4.26
CA TYR A 16 -1.53 13.48 3.53
C TYR A 16 -2.09 13.84 2.14
N PRO A 17 -1.58 13.24 1.05
CA PRO A 17 -1.94 13.65 -0.30
C PRO A 17 -3.38 13.26 -0.69
N GLU A 18 -4.08 12.43 0.10
CA GLU A 18 -5.45 12.05 -0.22
C GLU A 18 -6.47 13.18 0.06
N PRO A 19 -7.32 13.53 -0.93
CA PRO A 19 -8.36 14.53 -0.76
C PRO A 19 -9.28 14.22 0.43
N GLY A 20 -9.45 15.19 1.33
CA GLY A 20 -10.31 15.05 2.51
C GLY A 20 -9.59 14.50 3.76
N ILE A 21 -8.32 14.11 3.67
CA ILE A 21 -7.54 13.67 4.83
C ILE A 21 -6.65 14.81 5.34
N LYS A 22 -6.99 15.33 6.53
CA LYS A 22 -6.29 16.49 7.15
C LYS A 22 -4.88 16.18 7.62
N ARG A 23 -4.62 14.95 8.04
CA ARG A 23 -3.33 14.47 8.55
C ARG A 23 -3.17 12.99 8.22
N ALA A 24 -1.94 12.54 8.05
CA ALA A 24 -1.68 11.11 7.94
C ALA A 24 -2.16 10.39 9.23
N PRO A 25 -2.74 9.18 9.10
CA PRO A 25 -3.24 8.41 10.23
C PRO A 25 -2.09 7.92 11.11
N THR A 26 -2.22 8.10 12.42
CA THR A 26 -1.22 7.61 13.38
C THR A 26 -1.29 6.09 13.49
N LEU A 27 -0.25 5.43 14.02
CA LEU A 27 -0.29 3.98 14.27
C LEU A 27 -1.49 3.58 15.13
N GLU A 28 -1.88 4.40 16.09
CA GLU A 28 -3.09 4.14 16.91
C GLU A 28 -4.39 4.26 16.11
N ASP A 29 -4.49 5.23 15.19
CA ASP A 29 -5.64 5.33 14.28
C ASP A 29 -5.73 4.07 13.39
N GLN A 30 -4.58 3.60 12.90
CA GLN A 30 -4.49 2.41 12.07
C GLN A 30 -4.87 1.14 12.84
N LYS A 31 -4.35 0.96 14.05
CA LYS A 31 -4.72 -0.16 14.93
C LYS A 31 -6.21 -0.21 15.22
N LYS A 32 -6.82 0.95 15.48
CA LYS A 32 -8.27 1.05 15.66
C LYS A 32 -9.01 0.58 14.41
N ALA A 33 -8.59 1.04 13.23
CA ALA A 33 -9.18 0.62 11.96
C ALA A 33 -9.04 -0.89 11.71
N LEU A 34 -7.85 -1.46 11.95
CA LEU A 34 -7.61 -2.91 11.84
C LEU A 34 -8.51 -3.69 12.81
N ASN A 35 -8.62 -3.26 14.07
CA ASN A 35 -9.46 -3.91 15.06
C ASN A 35 -10.95 -3.86 14.69
N ILE A 36 -11.43 -2.75 14.13
CA ILE A 36 -12.80 -2.64 13.62
C ILE A 36 -13.01 -3.61 12.46
N PHE A 37 -12.09 -3.65 11.50
CA PHE A 37 -12.12 -4.57 10.37
C PHE A 37 -12.16 -6.03 10.83
N LEU A 38 -11.27 -6.41 11.76
CA LEU A 38 -11.17 -7.76 12.30
C LEU A 38 -12.45 -8.21 13.01
N ARG A 39 -13.09 -7.31 13.77
CA ARG A 39 -14.40 -7.60 14.39
C ARG A 39 -15.46 -7.90 13.34
N ASN A 40 -15.48 -7.13 12.25
CA ASN A 40 -16.47 -7.31 11.17
C ASN A 40 -16.27 -8.63 10.41
N CYS A 41 -15.04 -9.13 10.31
CA CYS A 41 -14.74 -10.39 9.62
C CYS A 41 -14.61 -11.60 10.55
N ASN A 42 -15.01 -11.49 11.83
CA ASN A 42 -14.83 -12.53 12.86
C ASN A 42 -13.39 -13.09 12.89
N GLY A 43 -12.42 -12.17 12.85
CA GLY A 43 -10.99 -12.44 12.83
C GLY A 43 -10.29 -11.92 14.08
N GLN A 44 -9.04 -12.35 14.27
CA GLN A 44 -8.15 -11.85 15.31
C GLN A 44 -6.78 -11.50 14.74
N LEU A 45 -6.11 -10.53 15.37
CA LEU A 45 -4.76 -10.13 15.03
C LEU A 45 -3.77 -11.07 15.70
N LEU A 46 -2.96 -11.78 14.92
CA LEU A 46 -1.90 -12.64 15.44
C LEU A 46 -0.67 -11.82 15.85
N LYS A 47 -0.29 -10.89 14.99
CA LYS A 47 0.89 -10.05 15.15
C LYS A 47 0.72 -8.75 14.37
N GLU A 48 1.35 -7.69 14.86
CA GLU A 48 1.51 -6.42 14.16
C GLU A 48 2.93 -6.31 13.63
N LEU A 49 3.04 -5.79 12.41
CA LEU A 49 4.27 -5.31 11.81
C LEU A 49 4.12 -3.82 11.56
N VAL A 50 5.08 -3.03 12.01
CA VAL A 50 5.15 -1.59 11.69
C VAL A 50 6.25 -1.40 10.66
N LEU A 51 5.87 -0.82 9.53
CA LEU A 51 6.79 -0.33 8.49
C LEU A 51 6.86 1.19 8.58
N ASP A 52 7.93 1.78 8.07
CA ASP A 52 8.05 3.22 7.91
C ASP A 52 8.57 3.57 6.51
N ASP A 53 8.58 4.85 6.16
CA ASP A 53 8.99 5.31 4.82
C ASP A 53 10.48 5.01 4.50
N GLU A 54 11.32 4.79 5.53
CA GLU A 54 12.74 4.42 5.39
C GLU A 54 12.94 2.90 5.32
N LEU A 55 12.05 2.14 5.98
CA LEU A 55 11.97 0.69 5.95
C LEU A 55 11.35 0.23 4.63
N ILE A 56 12.15 0.36 3.57
CA ILE A 56 11.99 -0.47 2.38
C ILE A 56 12.07 -1.90 2.88
N THR A 57 10.94 -2.58 2.95
CA THR A 57 10.95 -3.97 3.36
C THR A 57 11.57 -4.74 2.21
N SER A 58 12.86 -4.98 2.29
CA SER A 58 13.59 -5.80 1.34
C SER A 58 12.88 -7.15 1.22
N GLN A 59 13.11 -7.87 0.11
CA GLN A 59 12.52 -9.20 -0.05
C GLN A 59 12.81 -10.10 1.17
N SER A 60 13.99 -9.98 1.79
CA SER A 60 14.36 -10.72 2.98
C SER A 60 13.57 -10.33 4.24
N GLY A 61 13.18 -9.06 4.39
CA GLY A 61 12.32 -8.61 5.49
C GLY A 61 10.94 -9.28 5.43
N PHE A 62 10.31 -9.29 4.25
CA PHE A 62 9.02 -9.97 4.05
C PHE A 62 9.13 -11.48 4.06
N ASP A 63 10.22 -12.06 3.58
CA ASP A 63 10.43 -13.51 3.65
C ASP A 63 10.52 -13.99 5.11
N ASN A 64 11.08 -13.18 6.02
CA ASN A 64 11.07 -13.48 7.44
C ASN A 64 9.67 -13.39 8.06
N ILE A 65 8.84 -12.48 7.57
CA ILE A 65 7.44 -12.34 7.99
C ILE A 65 6.63 -13.55 7.50
N VAL A 66 6.82 -13.96 6.25
CA VAL A 66 6.14 -15.11 5.62
C VAL A 66 6.57 -16.43 6.28
N ARG A 67 7.86 -16.67 6.45
CA ARG A 67 8.39 -17.96 6.97
C ARG A 67 7.94 -18.28 8.39
N ASN A 68 7.63 -17.26 9.19
CA ASN A 68 7.28 -17.42 10.60
C ASN A 68 5.78 -17.21 10.87
N SER A 69 4.97 -16.98 9.84
CA SER A 69 3.54 -16.72 10.02
C SER A 69 2.69 -17.97 9.82
N MET A 70 1.82 -18.25 10.79
CA MET A 70 0.74 -19.25 10.70
C MET A 70 -0.62 -18.61 10.38
N SER A 71 -0.64 -17.36 9.89
CA SER A 71 -1.88 -16.60 9.67
C SER A 71 -2.66 -17.01 8.42
N ASP A 72 -4.00 -17.01 8.49
CA ASP A 72 -4.93 -17.19 7.37
C ASP A 72 -4.94 -16.03 6.36
N GLY A 73 -4.32 -14.90 6.71
CA GLY A 73 -4.26 -13.75 5.83
C GLY A 73 -3.38 -12.61 6.36
N ILE A 74 -3.26 -11.58 5.54
CA ILE A 74 -2.53 -10.35 5.87
C ILE A 74 -3.41 -9.13 5.59
N ILE A 75 -3.42 -8.18 6.51
CA ILE A 75 -4.19 -6.94 6.44
C ILE A 75 -3.20 -5.79 6.42
N PHE A 76 -3.15 -5.09 5.31
CA PHE A 76 -2.46 -3.82 5.18
C PHE A 76 -3.41 -2.70 5.56
N PHE A 77 -2.93 -1.75 6.36
CA PHE A 77 -3.68 -0.52 6.54
C PHE A 77 -3.78 0.26 5.22
N SER A 78 -2.68 0.30 4.46
CA SER A 78 -2.59 0.95 3.15
C SER A 78 -1.65 0.20 2.22
N ILE A 79 -1.86 0.36 0.91
CA ILE A 79 -0.98 -0.14 -0.15
C ILE A 79 0.43 0.44 -0.06
N GLU A 80 0.61 1.56 0.65
CA GLU A 80 1.91 2.21 0.83
C GLU A 80 2.94 1.32 1.54
N SER A 81 2.48 0.34 2.30
CA SER A 81 3.33 -0.71 2.88
C SER A 81 4.03 -1.61 1.84
N LEU A 82 3.63 -1.52 0.56
CA LEU A 82 4.24 -2.23 -0.56
C LEU A 82 5.14 -1.31 -1.41
N ARG A 83 5.36 -0.06 -0.99
CA ARG A 83 6.14 0.93 -1.73
C ARG A 83 7.64 0.60 -1.73
N LYS A 84 8.31 0.89 -2.84
CA LYS A 84 9.77 0.87 -3.02
C LYS A 84 10.37 2.24 -2.75
N ALA A 85 11.69 2.27 -2.58
CA ALA A 85 12.48 3.51 -2.40
C ALA A 85 12.16 4.61 -3.45
N ASN A 86 11.86 4.21 -4.68
CA ASN A 86 11.56 5.12 -5.79
C ASN A 86 10.08 5.52 -5.88
N ALA A 87 9.33 5.41 -4.77
CA ALA A 87 7.91 5.71 -4.66
C ALA A 87 6.98 4.84 -5.54
N LEU A 88 7.46 3.73 -6.11
CA LEU A 88 6.64 2.79 -6.87
C LEU A 88 6.13 1.65 -5.99
N ILE A 89 4.94 1.15 -6.24
CA ILE A 89 4.40 -0.02 -5.52
C ILE A 89 5.02 -1.32 -6.08
N ASP A 90 5.46 -2.22 -5.19
CA ASP A 90 6.09 -3.50 -5.53
C ASP A 90 5.06 -4.60 -5.83
N ILE A 91 4.63 -4.66 -7.09
CA ILE A 91 3.72 -5.70 -7.59
C ILE A 91 4.31 -7.11 -7.43
N LYS A 92 5.64 -7.28 -7.52
CA LYS A 92 6.28 -8.60 -7.36
C LYS A 92 6.14 -9.09 -5.92
N LEU A 93 6.27 -8.19 -4.95
CA LEU A 93 6.01 -8.51 -3.56
C LEU A 93 4.54 -8.89 -3.34
N LEU A 94 3.60 -8.07 -3.83
CA LEU A 94 2.16 -8.37 -3.75
C LEU A 94 1.82 -9.75 -4.33
N GLY A 95 2.37 -10.09 -5.50
CA GLY A 95 2.15 -11.39 -6.14
C GLY A 95 2.70 -12.58 -5.34
N ARG A 96 3.77 -12.40 -4.56
CA ARG A 96 4.25 -13.44 -3.63
C ARG A 96 3.34 -13.57 -2.43
N LEU A 97 2.94 -12.45 -1.82
CA LEU A 97 2.00 -12.45 -0.70
C LEU A 97 0.70 -13.17 -1.06
N HIS A 98 0.18 -12.95 -2.26
CA HIS A 98 -1.05 -13.61 -2.74
C HIS A 98 -0.89 -15.12 -2.95
N LYS A 99 0.34 -15.59 -3.19
CA LYS A 99 0.62 -17.03 -3.25
C LYS A 99 0.76 -17.66 -1.86
N THR A 100 1.07 -16.85 -0.85
CA THR A 100 1.32 -17.31 0.52
C THR A 100 0.05 -17.29 1.37
N PHE A 101 -0.73 -16.22 1.26
CA PHE A 101 -1.87 -15.95 2.12
C PHE A 101 -3.17 -16.18 1.36
N ASP A 102 -4.13 -16.84 1.99
CA ASP A 102 -5.46 -17.06 1.40
C ASP A 102 -6.21 -15.73 1.21
N ASN A 103 -5.96 -14.76 2.09
CA ASN A 103 -6.64 -13.47 2.08
C ASN A 103 -5.65 -12.31 2.25
N ILE A 104 -5.78 -11.30 1.39
CA ILE A 104 -5.07 -10.02 1.53
C ILE A 104 -6.09 -8.90 1.59
N PHE A 105 -5.96 -8.00 2.55
CA PHE A 105 -6.84 -6.84 2.70
C PHE A 105 -6.04 -5.54 2.73
N MET A 106 -6.63 -4.46 2.21
CA MET A 106 -6.12 -3.10 2.21
C MET A 106 -7.25 -2.15 2.66
N ILE A 107 -7.06 -1.45 3.78
CA ILE A 107 -8.16 -0.71 4.43
C ILE A 107 -8.41 0.65 3.80
N LEU A 108 -7.39 1.50 3.64
CA LEU A 108 -7.58 2.85 3.08
C LEU A 108 -8.06 2.81 1.63
N GLU A 109 -7.55 1.87 0.85
CA GLU A 109 -7.96 1.69 -0.53
C GLU A 109 -9.30 0.94 -0.64
N SER A 110 -9.84 0.46 0.49
CA SER A 110 -11.08 -0.30 0.63
C SER A 110 -11.14 -1.51 -0.32
N ILE A 111 -10.09 -2.33 -0.29
CA ILE A 111 -9.90 -3.43 -1.24
C ILE A 111 -9.58 -4.74 -0.52
N SER A 112 -10.15 -5.82 -1.03
CA SER A 112 -9.83 -7.20 -0.66
C SER A 112 -9.33 -7.96 -1.88
N ILE A 113 -8.31 -8.80 -1.69
CA ILE A 113 -7.85 -9.79 -2.66
C ILE A 113 -8.12 -11.16 -2.08
N THR A 114 -9.15 -11.79 -2.60
CA THR A 114 -9.65 -13.11 -2.22
C THR A 114 -9.75 -14.05 -3.42
N SER A 115 -9.49 -13.54 -4.63
CA SER A 115 -9.46 -14.32 -5.86
C SER A 115 -8.36 -13.86 -6.82
N ARG A 116 -8.03 -14.76 -7.75
CA ARG A 116 -7.09 -14.47 -8.83
C ARG A 116 -7.53 -13.29 -9.71
N PHE A 117 -8.82 -13.16 -10.01
CA PHE A 117 -9.33 -12.08 -10.85
C PHE A 117 -9.19 -10.70 -10.17
N GLU A 118 -9.48 -10.62 -8.87
CA GLU A 118 -9.26 -9.41 -8.07
C GLU A 118 -7.78 -9.03 -8.06
N PHE A 119 -6.89 -10.01 -7.89
CA PHE A 119 -5.44 -9.79 -7.94
C PHE A 119 -5.01 -9.21 -9.29
N GLU A 120 -5.44 -9.80 -10.40
CA GLU A 120 -5.07 -9.35 -11.76
C GLU A 120 -5.56 -7.91 -12.02
N ALA A 121 -6.77 -7.55 -11.59
CA ALA A 121 -7.31 -6.21 -11.72
C ALA A 121 -6.51 -5.17 -10.90
N ILE A 122 -6.19 -5.50 -9.65
CA ILE A 122 -5.42 -4.61 -8.77
C ILE A 122 -3.98 -4.46 -9.27
N ALA A 123 -3.34 -5.56 -9.64
CA ALA A 123 -1.99 -5.53 -10.21
C ALA A 123 -1.94 -4.65 -11.47
N SER A 124 -2.92 -4.77 -12.36
CA SER A 124 -3.03 -3.93 -13.56
C SER A 124 -3.17 -2.45 -13.22
N ARG A 125 -4.03 -2.10 -12.25
CA ARG A 125 -4.17 -0.71 -11.78
C ARG A 125 -2.85 -0.16 -11.22
N ILE A 126 -2.14 -0.97 -10.42
CA ILE A 126 -0.85 -0.57 -9.85
C ILE A 126 0.19 -0.35 -10.95
N ILE A 127 0.24 -1.21 -11.98
CA ILE A 127 1.15 -1.06 -13.13
C ILE A 127 0.91 0.29 -13.80
N VAL A 128 -0.33 0.59 -14.15
CA VAL A 128 -0.71 1.86 -14.80
C VAL A 128 -0.33 3.06 -13.92
N ASN A 129 -0.60 3.01 -12.62
CA ASN A 129 -0.23 4.10 -11.70
C ASN A 129 1.29 4.30 -11.62
N ASN A 130 2.06 3.21 -11.56
CA ASN A 130 3.52 3.28 -11.56
C ASN A 130 4.05 3.87 -12.89
N GLU A 131 3.48 3.51 -14.04
CA GLU A 131 3.84 4.08 -15.34
C GLU A 131 3.55 5.59 -15.41
N CYS A 132 2.39 6.02 -14.92
CA CYS A 132 2.06 7.44 -14.80
C CYS A 132 3.07 8.18 -13.92
N ALA A 133 3.39 7.64 -12.74
CA ALA A 133 4.37 8.25 -11.83
C ALA A 133 5.78 8.35 -12.45
N GLN A 134 6.21 7.33 -13.20
CA GLN A 134 7.48 7.36 -13.93
C GLN A 134 7.47 8.41 -15.04
N ARG A 135 6.39 8.49 -15.82
CA ARG A 135 6.23 9.52 -16.85
C ARG A 135 6.26 10.91 -16.24
N ASP A 136 5.49 11.13 -15.16
CA ASP A 136 5.34 12.44 -14.53
C ASP A 136 6.63 12.91 -13.83
N SER A 137 7.48 11.98 -13.40
CA SER A 137 8.81 12.27 -12.89
C SER A 137 9.88 12.44 -13.98
N SER A 138 9.59 12.10 -15.24
CA SER A 138 10.54 12.24 -16.35
C SER A 138 10.84 13.70 -16.71
N GLU A 139 12.10 13.98 -17.03
CA GLU A 139 12.56 15.32 -17.40
C GLU A 139 11.86 15.85 -18.66
N ASN A 140 11.64 14.99 -19.65
CA ASN A 140 10.90 15.32 -20.88
C ASN A 140 9.46 15.78 -20.58
N TRP A 141 8.77 15.10 -19.68
CA TRP A 141 7.42 15.49 -19.28
C TRP A 141 7.42 16.78 -18.47
N ARG A 142 8.34 16.93 -17.52
CA ARG A 142 8.51 18.18 -16.75
C ARG A 142 8.75 19.37 -17.67
N HIS A 143 9.63 19.25 -18.66
CA HIS A 143 9.87 20.30 -19.64
C HIS A 143 8.65 20.60 -20.51
N LEU A 144 7.89 19.57 -20.93
CA LEU A 144 6.67 19.76 -21.70
C LEU A 144 5.61 20.54 -20.90
N ILE A 145 5.35 20.13 -19.66
CA ILE A 145 4.38 20.79 -18.78
C ILE A 145 4.84 22.21 -18.43
N GLN A 146 6.12 22.43 -18.15
CA GLN A 146 6.65 23.78 -17.90
C GLN A 146 6.47 24.70 -19.11
N LYS A 147 6.75 24.22 -20.34
CA LYS A 147 6.53 25.02 -21.56
C LYS A 147 5.05 25.34 -21.80
N LEU A 148 4.14 24.40 -21.49
CA LEU A 148 2.69 24.61 -21.60
C LEU A 148 2.15 25.54 -20.52
N ALA A 149 2.66 25.45 -19.28
CA ALA A 149 2.28 26.33 -18.18
C ALA A 149 2.72 27.79 -18.41
N VAL A 150 3.87 28.00 -19.06
CA VAL A 150 4.35 29.33 -19.47
C VAL A 150 3.50 29.92 -20.62
N SER A 151 2.67 29.12 -21.28
CA SER A 151 1.80 29.55 -22.40
C SER A 151 0.40 30.00 -21.96
N LEU A 152 0.05 29.95 -20.68
CA LEU A 152 -1.30 30.30 -20.20
C LEU A 152 -1.45 31.76 -19.74
N ASP A 153 -0.36 32.54 -19.66
CA ASP A 153 -0.36 33.97 -19.29
C ASP A 153 -0.06 34.91 -20.48
N THR A 154 -0.37 34.49 -21.71
CA THR A 154 -0.30 35.41 -22.87
C THR A 154 -1.62 35.51 -23.61
N LYS A 155 -2.60 36.15 -22.98
CA LYS A 155 -3.26 37.39 -23.47
C LYS A 155 -4.40 37.81 -22.56
#